data_AF-A0A6P1A6N6-F1
#
_entry.id   AF-A0A6P1A6N6-F1
#
_cell.length_a   1.000
_cell.length_b   1.000
_cell.length_c   1.000
_cell.angle_alpha   90.00
_cell.angle_beta   90.00
_cell.angle_gamma   90.00
#
_symmetry.space_group_name_H-M   'P 1'
#
loop_
_entity.id
_entity.type
_entity.pdbx_description
1 polymer ?
#
loop_
_entity_poly.entity_id
_entity_poly.type
_entity_poly.pdbx_seq_one_letter_code
_entity_poly.pdbx_strand_id
1 'polypeptide(L)' 'MSKSNIKQFNEIAQAFKMTSEERKDFGNFLEEEKAAGYGGTKNERGDFTYQELQKKAREFLGLELEEENFED' A
#
# COMPACT_ATOMS: atom_id res chain seq x y z
N MET A 1 -11.34 8.52 -3.87
CA MET A 1 -9.95 9.01 -3.69
C MET A 1 -9.86 10.47 -4.13
N SER A 2 -9.16 11.32 -3.37
CA SER A 2 -8.89 12.70 -3.79
C SER A 2 -7.88 12.73 -4.96
N LYS A 3 -7.82 13.83 -5.73
CA LYS A 3 -6.83 13.98 -6.82
C LYS A 3 -5.38 13.84 -6.32
N SER A 4 -5.10 14.26 -5.08
CA SER A 4 -3.78 14.11 -4.45
C SER A 4 -3.44 12.65 -4.16
N ASN A 5 -4.41 11.84 -3.72
CA ASN A 5 -4.20 10.42 -3.46
C ASN A 5 -3.90 9.64 -4.74
N ILE A 6 -4.56 9.99 -5.85
CA ILE A 6 -4.33 9.33 -7.14
C ILE A 6 -2.88 9.55 -7.60
N LYS A 7 -2.33 10.74 -7.37
CA LYS A 7 -0.92 11.04 -7.71
C LYS A 7 0.03 10.18 -6.88
N GLN A 8 -0.13 10.19 -5.55
CA GLN A 8 0.72 9.41 -4.63
C GLN A 8 0.60 7.91 -4.91
N PHE A 9 -0.61 7.43 -5.16
CA PHE A 9 -0.89 6.05 -5.54
C PHE A 9 -0.16 5.66 -6.83
N ASN A 10 -0.24 6.49 -7.87
CA ASN A 10 0.44 6.23 -9.13
C ASN A 10 1.98 6.27 -8.99
N GLU A 11 2.51 7.19 -8.17
CA GLU A 11 3.95 7.25 -7.86
C GLU A 11 4.42 5.98 -7.15
N ILE A 12 3.66 5.48 -6.17
CA ILE A 12 3.92 4.22 -5.47
C ILE A 12 3.87 3.05 -6.47
N ALA A 13 2.79 2.95 -7.25
CA ALA A 13 2.64 1.90 -8.23
C ALA A 13 3.78 1.87 -9.26
N GLN A 14 4.30 3.03 -9.66
CA GLN A 14 5.49 3.12 -10.51
C GLN A 14 6.77 2.74 -9.78
N ALA A 15 6.98 3.22 -8.56
CA ALA A 15 8.17 2.95 -7.75
C ALA A 15 8.34 1.45 -7.48
N PHE A 16 7.23 0.75 -7.25
CA PHE A 16 7.20 -0.69 -7.02
C PHE A 16 6.98 -1.52 -8.29
N LYS A 17 6.96 -0.89 -9.47
CA LYS A 17 6.74 -1.54 -10.78
C LYS A 17 5.46 -2.39 -10.85
N MET A 18 4.41 -2.00 -10.11
CA MET A 18 3.12 -2.66 -10.14
C MET A 18 2.51 -2.62 -11.54
N THR A 19 2.10 -3.78 -12.01
CA THR A 19 1.27 -4.00 -13.20
C THR A 19 -0.12 -3.37 -13.02
N SER A 20 -0.88 -3.25 -14.11
CA SER A 20 -2.25 -2.71 -14.04
C SER A 20 -3.17 -3.55 -13.14
N GLU A 21 -2.93 -4.85 -13.05
CA GLU A 21 -3.68 -5.77 -12.20
C GLU A 21 -3.31 -5.57 -10.73
N GLU A 22 -2.01 -5.59 -10.40
CA GLU A 22 -1.52 -5.31 -9.05
C GLU A 22 -1.93 -3.93 -8.54
N ARG A 23 -2.04 -2.92 -9.42
CA ARG A 23 -2.59 -1.61 -9.06
C ARG A 23 -4.05 -1.71 -8.63
N LYS A 24 -4.87 -2.45 -9.36
CA LYS A 24 -6.27 -2.61 -9.03
C LYS A 24 -6.42 -3.33 -7.69
N ASP A 25 -5.65 -4.39 -7.49
CA ASP A 25 -5.67 -5.20 -6.27
C ASP A 25 -5.10 -4.44 -5.08
N PHE A 26 -4.03 -3.66 -5.27
CA PHE A 26 -3.50 -2.77 -4.25
C PHE A 26 -4.51 -1.69 -3.85
N GLY A 27 -5.30 -1.18 -4.81
CA GLY A 27 -6.42 -0.29 -4.53
C GLY A 27 -7.47 -0.94 -3.62
N ASN A 28 -7.85 -2.19 -3.90
CA ASN A 28 -8.80 -2.93 -3.08
C ASN A 28 -8.24 -3.20 -1.68
N PHE A 29 -6.98 -3.65 -1.59
CA PHE A 29 -6.27 -3.88 -0.34
C PHE A 29 -6.27 -2.65 0.56
N LEU A 30 -5.99 -1.45 0.01
CA LEU A 30 -6.03 -0.22 0.79
C LEU A 30 -7.42 0.13 1.33
N GLU A 31 -8.49 -0.19 0.59
CA GLU A 31 -9.87 0.04 1.06
C GLU A 31 -10.27 -0.97 2.14
N GLU A 32 -9.84 -2.22 2.02
CA GLU A 32 -10.01 -3.25 3.07
C GLU A 32 -9.28 -2.87 4.36
N GLU A 33 -8.02 -2.44 4.25
CA GLU A 33 -7.22 -1.97 5.39
C GLU A 33 -7.88 -0.76 6.07
N LYS A 34 -8.39 0.20 5.29
CA LYS A 34 -9.16 1.34 5.85
C LYS A 34 -10.42 0.89 6.57
N ALA A 35 -11.16 -0.05 6.00
CA ALA A 35 -12.40 -0.57 6.57
C ALA A 35 -12.15 -1.37 7.86
N ALA A 36 -11.06 -2.14 7.90
CA ALA A 36 -10.61 -2.88 9.07
C ALA A 36 -9.99 -1.96 10.15
N GLY A 37 -9.68 -0.71 9.80
CA GLY A 37 -9.01 0.24 10.69
C GLY A 37 -7.49 0.02 10.78
N TYR A 38 -6.91 -0.76 9.87
CA TYR A 38 -5.48 -0.96 9.76
C TYR A 38 -4.81 0.16 8.96
N GLY A 39 -3.63 0.57 9.44
CA GLY A 39 -2.84 1.68 8.91
C GLY A 39 -2.90 2.93 9.80
N GLY A 40 -1.74 3.29 10.35
CA GLY A 40 -1.61 4.17 11.51
C GLY A 40 -1.50 5.65 11.17
N THR A 41 -1.01 5.98 9.97
CA THR A 41 -0.73 7.38 9.61
C THR A 41 -1.68 7.87 8.53
N LYS A 42 -2.77 8.48 8.97
CA LYS A 42 -3.70 9.23 8.11
C LYS A 42 -3.39 10.72 8.18
N ASN A 43 -3.51 11.43 7.06
CA ASN A 43 -3.48 12.89 7.05
C ASN A 43 -4.74 13.46 7.71
N GLU A 44 -4.81 14.79 7.87
CA GLU A 44 -5.99 15.49 8.43
C GLU A 44 -7.29 15.25 7.64
N ARG A 45 -7.21 14.68 6.44
CA ARG A 45 -8.34 14.33 5.58
C ARG A 45 -8.76 12.85 5.71
N GLY A 46 -8.07 12.07 6.54
CA GLY A 46 -8.34 10.64 6.73
C GLY A 46 -7.73 9.72 5.67
N ASP A 47 -6.88 10.25 4.78
CA ASP A 47 -6.20 9.48 3.74
C ASP A 47 -4.84 8.98 4.23
N PHE A 48 -4.40 7.82 3.77
CA PHE A 48 -3.05 7.32 4.03
C PHE A 48 -2.00 8.32 3.55
N THR A 49 -1.02 8.59 4.40
CA THR A 49 0.15 9.37 4.00
C THR A 49 0.98 8.59 2.98
N TYR A 50 1.87 9.30 2.25
CA TYR A 50 2.77 8.66 1.30
C TYR A 50 3.62 7.54 1.93
N GLN A 51 4.10 7.76 3.17
CA GLN A 51 4.88 6.76 3.91
C GLN A 51 4.05 5.51 4.23
N GLU A 52 2.79 5.70 4.64
CA GLU A 52 1.89 4.58 4.90
C GLU A 52 1.57 3.81 3.62
N LEU A 53 1.32 4.51 2.50
CA LEU A 53 1.15 3.87 1.19
C LEU A 53 2.38 3.07 0.78
N GLN A 54 3.58 3.57 1.07
CA GLN A 54 4.83 2.86 0.77
C GLN A 54 4.99 1.61 1.62
N LYS A 55 4.62 1.68 2.91
CA LYS A 55 4.62 0.51 3.78
C LYS A 55 3.61 -0.53 3.30
N LYS A 56 2.37 -0.11 3.06
CA LYS A 56 1.28 -0.97 2.57
C LYS A 56 1.61 -1.60 1.22
N ALA A 57 2.32 -0.90 0.35
CA ALA A 57 2.80 -1.46 -0.92
C ALA A 57 3.85 -2.56 -0.72
N ARG A 58 4.74 -2.43 0.27
CA ARG A 58 5.69 -3.50 0.63
C ARG A 58 4.98 -4.70 1.22
N GLU A 59 4.04 -4.48 2.14
CA GLU A 59 3.20 -5.54 2.72
C GLU A 59 2.43 -6.28 1.60
N PHE A 60 1.78 -5.54 0.70
CA PHE A 60 1.02 -6.10 -0.42
C PHE A 60 1.89 -6.92 -1.38
N LEU A 61 3.11 -6.46 -1.67
CA LEU A 61 4.04 -7.15 -2.57
C LEU A 61 4.88 -8.23 -1.86
N GLY A 62 4.66 -8.47 -0.57
CA GLY A 62 5.44 -9.44 0.20
C GLY A 62 6.93 -9.06 0.35
N LEU A 63 7.27 -7.77 0.22
CA LEU A 63 8.64 -7.27 0.36
C LEU A 63 9.06 -7.04 1.82
N GLU A 64 8.13 -7.19 2.76
CA GLU A 64 8.36 -7.09 4.20
C GLU A 64 8.72 -8.49 4.74
N LEU A 65 10.00 -8.84 4.58
CA LEU A 65 10.70 -9.98 5.20
C LEU A 65 10.09 -11.37 4.94
N GLU A 66 10.62 -12.05 3.92
CA GLU A 66 10.90 -13.47 4.07
C GLU A 66 11.92 -13.62 5.22
N GLU A 67 11.43 -13.76 6.46
CA GLU A 67 12.14 -14.63 7.39
C GLU A 67 12.00 -16.04 6.83
N GLU A 68 12.97 -16.40 5.98
CA GLU A 68 13.22 -17.76 5.59
C GLU A 68 13.28 -18.61 6.87
N ASN A 69 12.19 -19.32 7.17
CA ASN A 69 12.21 -20.42 8.12
C ASN A 69 12.96 -21.58 7.45
N PHE A 70 14.28 -21.46 7.37
CA PHE A 70 15.16 -22.61 7.25
C PHE A 70 15.29 -23.22 8.65
N GLU A 71 14.48 -24.24 8.94
CA GLU A 71 14.84 -25.24 9.95
C GLU A 71 15.25 -26.52 9.22
N ASP A 72 16.53 -26.89 9.44
CA ASP A 72 17.25 -28.10 9.04
C ASP A 72 16.59 -29.40 9.56
#